data_AF-A0A4Q7NF10-F1
#
_entry.id   AF-A0A4Q7NF10-F1
#
_cell.length_a   1.000
_cell.length_b   1.000
_cell.length_c   1.000
_cell.angle_alpha   90.00
_cell.angle_beta   90.00
_cell.angle_gamma   90.00
#
_symmetry.space_group_name_H-M   'P 1'
#
loop_
_entity.id
_entity.type
_entity.pdbx_description
1 polymer ?
#
loop_
_entity_poly.entity_id
_entity_poly.type
_entity_poly.pdbx_seq_one_letter_code
_entity_poly.pdbx_strand_id
1 'polypeptide(L)' 'MKDTPHSLKPGYYWYFIDTDPPSVIHIHDTGAASLMGTDYEVPPEDVAEMISRGETFVWIDPPLVP' A
#
# COMPACT_ATOMS: atom_id res chain seq x y z
N MET A 1 -15.55 -4.34 11.91
CA MET A 1 -14.37 -3.72 11.28
C MET A 1 -13.21 -4.61 11.67
N LYS A 2 -12.58 -5.32 10.72
CA LYS A 2 -11.35 -6.05 11.06
C LYS A 2 -10.30 -4.99 11.33
N ASP A 3 -9.78 -4.94 12.55
CA ASP A 3 -8.64 -4.08 12.91
C ASP A 3 -7.45 -4.44 12.00
N THR A 4 -7.26 -3.70 10.92
CA THR A 4 -6.03 -3.76 10.14
C THR A 4 -4.94 -3.07 10.94
N PRO A 5 -3.70 -3.60 10.94
CA PRO A 5 -2.59 -3.04 11.74
C PRO A 5 -2.11 -1.67 11.23
N HIS A 6 -2.64 -1.19 10.10
CA HIS A 6 -2.43 0.15 9.56
C HIS A 6 -3.75 0.85 9.22
N SER A 7 -3.67 2.15 8.99
CA SER A 7 -4.79 3.04 8.67
C SER A 7 -5.00 3.32 7.17
N LEU A 8 -4.20 2.71 6.28
CA LEU A 8 -4.42 2.83 4.84
C LEU A 8 -5.76 2.23 4.43
N LYS A 9 -6.48 2.91 3.53
CA LYS A 9 -7.72 2.43 2.94
C LYS A 9 -7.42 1.53 1.74
N PRO A 10 -8.31 0.60 1.37
CA PRO A 10 -8.13 -0.21 0.18
C PRO A 10 -8.05 0.66 -1.09
N GLY A 11 -7.14 0.32 -2.00
CA GLY A 11 -6.92 0.99 -3.28
C GLY A 11 -5.44 1.21 -3.60
N TYR A 12 -5.15 2.08 -4.57
CA TYR A 12 -3.80 2.25 -5.11
C TYR A 12 -3.06 3.41 -4.44
N TYR A 13 -1.76 3.23 -4.23
CA TYR A 13 -0.86 4.23 -3.66
C TYR A 13 0.43 4.30 -4.46
N TRP A 14 0.97 5.51 -4.60
CA TRP A 14 2.39 5.69 -4.88
C TRP A 14 3.18 5.37 -3.62
N TYR A 15 4.13 4.47 -3.75
CA TYR A 15 4.97 3.97 -2.70
C TYR A 15 6.42 4.38 -2.95
N PHE A 16 7.05 5.00 -1.95
CA PHE A 16 8.41 5.52 -2.02
C PHE A 16 9.27 4.96 -0.88
N ILE A 17 10.45 4.49 -1.24
CA ILE A 17 11.54 4.13 -0.33
C ILE A 17 12.72 5.04 -0.67
N ASP A 18 13.47 5.49 0.34
CA ASP A 18 14.59 6.43 0.17
C ASP A 18 15.63 6.02 -0.88
N THR A 19 15.75 4.72 -1.21
CA THR A 19 16.74 4.19 -2.15
C THR A 19 16.17 3.72 -3.48
N ASP A 20 14.85 3.60 -3.60
CA ASP A 20 14.21 2.90 -4.72
C ASP A 20 13.34 3.86 -5.54
N PRO A 21 13.18 3.59 -6.85
CA PRO A 21 12.26 4.35 -7.68
C PRO A 21 10.81 4.21 -7.20
N PRO A 22 9.98 5.25 -7.38
CA PRO A 22 8.58 5.21 -6.99
C PRO A 22 7.86 4.05 -7.68
N SER A 23 7.16 3.26 -6.88
CA SER A 23 6.40 2.11 -7.34
C SER A 23 4.92 2.28 -7.00
N VAL A 24 4.05 1.52 -7.65
CA VAL A 24 2.63 1.49 -7.28
C VAL A 24 2.39 0.28 -6.41
N ILE A 25 1.70 0.48 -5.30
CA ILE A 25 1.25 -0.59 -4.41
C ILE A 25 -0.28 -0.57 -4.32
N HIS A 26 -0.90 -1.74 -4.34
CA HIS A 26 -2.34 -1.91 -4.17
C HIS A 26 -2.63 -2.47 -2.77
N ILE A 27 -3.36 -1.72 -1.95
CA ILE A 27 -3.86 -2.16 -0.64
C ILE A 27 -5.22 -2.85 -0.86
N HIS A 28 -5.35 -4.09 -0.41
CA HIS A 28 -6.58 -4.88 -0.50
C HIS A 28 -7.52 -4.60 0.68
N ASP A 29 -8.78 -5.03 0.55
CA ASP A 29 -9.79 -4.93 1.63
C ASP A 29 -9.39 -5.69 2.91
N THR A 30 -8.47 -6.64 2.79
CA THR A 30 -7.92 -7.40 3.93
C THR A 30 -6.83 -6.64 4.69
N GLY A 31 -6.35 -5.51 4.18
CA GLY A 31 -5.15 -4.82 4.64
C GLY A 31 -3.84 -5.37 4.07
N ALA A 32 -3.86 -6.50 3.36
CA ALA A 32 -2.69 -6.97 2.63
C ALA A 32 -2.41 -6.02 1.47
N ALA A 33 -1.19 -6.02 0.96
CA ALA A 33 -0.82 -5.23 -0.21
C ALA A 33 -0.15 -6.08 -1.29
N SER A 34 -0.23 -5.64 -2.54
CA SER A 34 0.53 -6.22 -3.65
C SER A 34 1.30 -5.12 -4.36
N LEU A 35 2.58 -5.38 -4.61
CA LEU A 35 3.41 -4.46 -5.38
C LEU A 35 3.10 -4.63 -6.87
N MET A 36 2.67 -3.55 -7.52
CA MET A 36 2.26 -3.62 -8.93
C MET A 36 3.47 -3.88 -9.82
N GLY A 37 3.33 -4.87 -10.71
CA GLY A 37 4.41 -5.30 -11.60
C GLY A 37 5.26 -6.44 -11.05
N THR A 38 4.92 -6.98 -9.88
CA THR A 38 5.53 -8.20 -9.32
C THR A 38 4.45 -9.14 -8.76
N ASP A 39 4.83 -10.38 -8.48
CA ASP A 39 3.99 -11.34 -7.75
C ASP A 39 4.21 -11.24 -6.23
N TYR A 40 4.78 -10.13 -5.75
CA TYR A 40 5.11 -9.94 -4.35
C TYR A 40 3.90 -9.41 -3.57
N GLU A 41 3.42 -10.24 -2.64
CA GLU A 41 2.39 -9.87 -1.68
C GLU A 41 3.02 -9.52 -0.33
N VAL A 42 2.50 -8.44 0.25
CA VAL A 42 2.91 -7.90 1.54
C VAL A 42 1.78 -8.14 2.53
N PRO A 43 2.01 -8.91 3.61
CA PRO A 43 1.04 -9.09 4.68
C PRO A 43 0.65 -7.74 5.34
N PRO A 44 -0.55 -7.63 5.93
CA PRO A 44 -0.98 -6.40 6.60
C PRO A 44 0.00 -5.93 7.68
N GLU A 45 0.55 -6.84 8.47
CA GLU A 45 1.54 -6.54 9.51
C GLU A 45 2.81 -5.88 8.94
N ASP A 46 3.29 -6.36 7.79
CA ASP A 46 4.47 -5.82 7.13
C ASP A 46 4.18 -4.43 6.55
N VAL A 47 2.98 -4.21 5.99
CA VAL A 47 2.54 -2.86 5.57
C VAL A 47 2.55 -1.88 6.75
N ALA A 48 2.10 -2.32 7.93
CA ALA A 48 2.17 -1.49 9.12
C ALA A 48 3.61 -1.21 9.55
N GLU A 49 4.50 -2.20 9.44
CA GLU A 49 5.92 -2.03 9.72
C GLU A 49 6.56 -1.02 8.76
N MET A 50 6.27 -1.11 7.46
CA MET A 50 6.73 -0.18 6.42
C MET A 50 6.37 1.27 6.76
N ILE A 51 5.12 1.51 7.16
CA ILE A 51 4.66 2.84 7.61
C ILE A 51 5.44 3.28 8.85
N SER A 52 5.65 2.38 9.81
CA SER A 52 6.39 2.68 11.05
C SER A 52 7.88 3.00 10.82
N ARG A 53 8.47 2.44 9.75
CA ARG A 53 9.84 2.74 9.30
C ARG A 53 9.93 4.11 8.61
N GLY A 54 8.81 4.75 8.33
CA GLY A 54 8.74 6.07 7.69
C GLY A 54 8.63 6.02 6.17
N GLU A 55 8.31 4.86 5.59
CA GLU A 55 8.08 4.74 4.16
C GLU A 55 6.81 5.52 3.75
N THR A 56 6.83 6.10 2.56
CA THR A 56 5.80 7.05 2.14
C THR A 56 4.77 6.41 1.22
N PHE A 57 3.50 6.55 1.57
CA PHE A 57 2.35 6.10 0.78
C PHE A 57 1.46 7.28 0.41
N VAL A 58 1.34 7.60 -0.88
CA VAL A 58 0.51 8.68 -1.40
C VAL A 58 -0.68 8.11 -2.15
N TRP A 59 -1.89 8.40 -1.68
CA TRP A 59 -3.13 7.88 -2.28
C TRP A 59 -3.26 8.27 -3.74
N ILE A 60 -3.58 7.29 -4.59
CA ILE A 60 -3.96 7.49 -5.98
C ILE A 60 -5.48 7.44 -6.04
N ASP A 61 -6.10 8.56 -6.40
CA ASP A 61 -7.54 8.60 -6.59
C ASP A 61 -7.92 7.70 -7.77
N PRO A 62 -8.76 6.66 -7.58
CA PRO A 62 -9.23 5.86 -8.69
C PRO A 62 -9.95 6.74 -9.71
N PRO A 63 -9.82 6.45 -11.01
CA PRO A 63 -10.54 7.19 -12.02
C PRO A 63 -12.05 7.07 -11.76
N LEU A 64 -12.74 8.21 -11.79
CA LEU A 64 -14.20 8.24 -11.75
C LEU A 64 -14.71 7.48 -12.99
N VAL A 65 -15.31 6.32 -12.77
CA VAL A 65 -15.96 5.55 -13.83
C VAL A 65 -17.20 6.34 -14.28
N PRO A 66 -17.37 6.65 -15.58
CA PRO A 66 -18.53 7.39 -16.08
C PRO A 66 -19.87 6.71 -15.81
#